data_AF-A0A2T0B9U1-F1
#
_entry.id   AF-A0A2T0B9U1-F1
#
_cell.length_a   1.000
_cell.length_b   1.000
_cell.length_c   1.000
_cell.angle_alpha   90.00
_cell.angle_beta   90.00
_cell.angle_gamma   90.00
#
_symmetry.space_group_name_H-M   'P 1'
#
loop_
_entity.id
_entity.type
_entity.pdbx_description
1 polymer ?
#
loop_
_entity_poly.entity_id
_entity_poly.type
_entity_poly.pdbx_seq_one_letter_code
_entity_poly.pdbx_strand_id
1 'polypeptide(L)'
;MREIEFRQWLSKNNISKKMQSDLVSRLKRFEKAIENCDIDEQYRSDKFYYLFSLFQNKGLNDNMNKFKNVDLPIGKYQLSIFKYALNKYKQFIEDEITSKPE
;
A
#
# COMPACT_ATOMS: atom_id res chain seq x y z
N MET A 1 -2.36 7.84 4.45
CA MET A 1 -2.99 6.61 5.01
C MET A 1 -3.46 6.80 6.46
N ARG A 2 -4.56 6.13 6.85
CA ARG A 2 -5.13 6.03 8.21
C ARG A 2 -4.34 5.06 9.10
N GLU A 3 -3.14 5.50 9.50
CA GLU A 3 -2.18 4.66 10.21
C GLU A 3 -2.72 4.06 11.53
N ILE A 4 -3.40 4.87 12.34
CA ILE A 4 -3.84 4.45 13.69
C ILE A 4 -4.85 3.32 13.58
N GLU A 5 -5.86 3.51 12.73
CA GLU A 5 -6.93 2.56 12.45
C GLU A 5 -6.37 1.29 11.82
N PHE A 6 -5.44 1.42 10.88
CA PHE A 6 -4.79 0.27 10.27
C PHE A 6 -4.01 -0.56 11.28
N ARG A 7 -3.26 0.08 12.20
CA ARG A 7 -2.56 -0.64 13.29
C ARG A 7 -3.54 -1.35 14.22
N GLN A 8 -4.66 -0.73 14.55
CA GLN A 8 -5.71 -1.36 15.36
C GLN A 8 -6.31 -2.57 14.64
N TRP A 9 -6.62 -2.46 13.35
CA TRP A 9 -7.13 -3.57 12.54
C TRP A 9 -6.12 -4.72 12.45
N LEU A 10 -4.83 -4.42 12.24
CA LEU A 10 -3.77 -5.43 12.23
C LEU A 10 -3.64 -6.14 13.59
N SER A 11 -3.78 -5.41 14.69
CA SER A 11 -3.76 -5.98 16.04
C SER A 11 -4.95 -6.92 16.28
N LYS A 12 -6.16 -6.54 15.82
CA LYS A 12 -7.35 -7.40 15.88
C LYS A 12 -7.20 -8.68 15.06
N ASN A 13 -6.42 -8.62 13.98
CA ASN A 13 -6.10 -9.76 13.11
C ASN A 13 -4.85 -10.54 13.54
N ASN A 14 -4.42 -10.43 14.79
CA ASN A 14 -3.27 -11.16 15.37
C ASN A 14 -1.94 -10.97 14.62
N ILE A 15 -1.75 -9.86 13.91
CA ILE A 15 -0.49 -9.54 13.25
C ILE A 15 0.53 -9.07 14.29
N SER A 16 1.75 -9.62 14.26
CA SER A 16 2.80 -9.30 15.24
C SER A 16 3.22 -7.82 15.19
N LYS A 17 3.59 -7.24 16.33
CA LYS A 17 4.03 -5.83 16.42
C LYS A 17 5.15 -5.47 15.43
N LYS A 18 6.09 -6.39 15.21
CA LYS A 18 7.18 -6.20 14.22
C LYS A 18 6.62 -6.07 12.81
N MET A 19 5.71 -6.98 12.44
CA MET A 19 5.09 -6.97 11.11
C MET A 19 4.19 -5.75 10.91
N GLN A 20 3.47 -5.29 11.94
CA GLN A 20 2.70 -4.05 11.88
C GLN A 20 3.58 -2.84 11.52
N SER A 21 4.69 -2.67 12.23
CA SER A 21 5.65 -1.58 11.95
C SER A 21 6.28 -1.70 10.56
N ASP A 22 6.55 -2.93 10.12
CA ASP A 22 7.06 -3.22 8.78
C ASP A 22 6.08 -2.84 7.66
N LEU A 23 4.79 -3.15 7.84
CA LEU A 23 3.73 -2.80 6.90
C LEU A 23 3.55 -1.28 6.81
N VAL A 24 3.43 -0.62 7.95
CA VAL A 24 3.27 0.84 8.03
C VAL A 24 4.46 1.57 7.40
N SER A 25 5.68 1.16 7.72
CA SER A 25 6.89 1.78 7.18
C SER A 25 6.97 1.65 5.65
N ARG A 26 6.60 0.49 5.11
CA ARG A 26 6.56 0.25 3.66
C ARG A 26 5.50 1.08 2.95
N LEU A 27 4.32 1.22 3.54
CA LEU A 27 3.26 2.08 3.00
C LEU A 27 3.70 3.55 2.97
N LYS A 28 4.26 4.08 4.07
CA LYS A 28 4.78 5.46 4.09
C LYS A 28 5.88 5.72 3.07
N ARG A 29 6.81 4.77 2.94
CA ARG A 29 7.87 4.86 1.92
C ARG A 29 7.27 4.82 0.51
N PHE A 30 6.24 4.01 0.30
CA PHE A 30 5.53 3.97 -0.98
C PHE A 30 4.79 5.29 -1.29
N GLU A 31 4.04 5.86 -0.34
CA GLU A 31 3.41 7.20 -0.47
C GLU A 31 4.45 8.23 -0.93
N LYS A 32 5.57 8.32 -0.22
CA LYS A 32 6.65 9.27 -0.53
C LYS A 32 7.27 9.03 -1.90
N ALA A 33 7.50 7.77 -2.27
CA ALA A 33 8.16 7.42 -3.52
C ALA A 33 7.31 7.70 -4.76
N ILE A 34 5.99 7.72 -4.61
CA ILE A 34 5.01 7.99 -5.67
C ILE A 34 4.47 9.41 -5.49
N GLU A 35 5.35 10.42 -5.52
CA GLU A 35 5.00 11.85 -5.46
C GLU A 35 4.13 12.28 -4.26
N ASN A 36 4.38 11.68 -3.09
CA ASN A 36 3.55 11.88 -1.89
C ASN A 36 2.07 11.51 -2.13
N CYS A 37 1.84 10.43 -2.86
CA CYS A 37 0.51 9.88 -3.13
C CYS A 37 -0.28 9.69 -1.83
N ASP A 38 -1.49 10.25 -1.79
CA ASP A 38 -2.47 9.92 -0.76
C ASP A 38 -3.13 8.57 -1.09
N ILE A 39 -2.76 7.53 -0.34
CA ILE A 39 -3.31 6.19 -0.50
C ILE A 39 -4.82 6.16 -0.18
N ASP A 40 -5.32 6.94 0.75
CA ASP A 40 -6.77 6.91 1.05
C ASP A 40 -7.58 7.48 -0.12
N GLU A 41 -7.08 8.55 -0.73
CA GLU A 41 -7.69 9.14 -1.92
C GLU A 41 -7.62 8.22 -3.15
N GLN A 42 -6.47 7.58 -3.37
CA GLN A 42 -6.32 6.63 -4.47
C GLN A 42 -7.31 5.45 -4.36
N TYR A 43 -7.55 4.91 -3.16
CA TYR A 43 -8.56 3.86 -3.00
C TYR A 43 -9.95 4.33 -3.40
N ARG A 44 -10.33 5.56 -3.01
CA ARG A 44 -11.62 6.17 -3.38
C ARG A 44 -11.75 6.37 -4.88
N SER A 45 -10.66 6.75 -5.54
CA SER A 45 -10.61 7.01 -6.98
C SER A 45 -10.78 5.72 -7.81
N ASP A 46 -9.97 4.69 -7.56
CA ASP A 46 -9.91 3.52 -8.45
C ASP A 46 -9.68 2.17 -7.75
N LYS A 47 -9.88 2.11 -6.43
CA LYS A 47 -9.68 0.89 -5.62
C LYS A 47 -8.26 0.31 -5.74
N PHE A 48 -7.27 1.19 -5.92
CA PHE A 48 -5.84 0.89 -6.13
C PHE A 48 -5.50 0.27 -7.47
N TYR A 49 -6.37 0.32 -8.46
CA TYR A 49 -6.07 -0.28 -9.76
C TYR A 49 -4.77 0.28 -10.36
N TYR A 50 -4.62 1.61 -10.34
CA TYR A 50 -3.42 2.30 -10.79
C TYR A 50 -2.21 1.94 -9.93
N LEU A 51 -2.32 2.02 -8.60
CA LEU A 51 -1.21 1.67 -7.70
C LEU A 51 -0.75 0.22 -7.87
N PHE A 52 -1.66 -0.72 -8.12
CA PHE A 52 -1.29 -2.11 -8.43
C PHE A 52 -0.62 -2.26 -9.80
N SER A 53 -1.01 -1.44 -10.79
CA SER A 53 -0.34 -1.41 -12.10
C SER A 53 1.15 -1.06 -11.97
N LEU A 54 1.52 -0.22 -11.00
CA LEU A 54 2.91 0.16 -10.73
C LEU A 54 3.79 -1.04 -10.36
N PHE A 55 3.22 -2.12 -9.79
CA PHE A 55 3.96 -3.33 -9.43
C PHE A 55 4.09 -4.34 -10.58
N GLN A 56 3.45 -4.11 -11.74
CA GLN A 56 3.55 -5.00 -12.89
C GLN A 56 5.00 -5.08 -13.39
N ASN A 57 5.40 -6.27 -13.86
CA ASN A 57 6.76 -6.54 -14.32
C ASN A 57 7.84 -6.06 -13.31
N LYS A 58 7.61 -6.26 -12.01
CA LYS A 58 8.50 -5.80 -10.92
C LYS A 58 8.76 -4.28 -10.96
N GLY A 59 7.80 -3.49 -11.43
CA GLY A 59 7.93 -2.04 -11.57
C GLY A 59 8.64 -1.58 -12.85
N LEU A 60 9.00 -2.48 -13.75
CA LEU A 60 9.54 -2.15 -15.07
C LEU A 60 8.38 -1.98 -16.05
N ASN A 61 7.63 -0.88 -15.90
CA ASN A 61 6.47 -0.54 -16.71
C ASN A 61 6.33 0.97 -16.89
N ASP A 62 5.55 1.38 -17.89
CA ASP A 62 5.42 2.79 -18.29
C ASP A 62 4.81 3.67 -17.18
N ASN A 63 3.94 3.11 -16.34
CA ASN A 63 3.35 3.88 -15.23
C ASN A 63 4.38 4.20 -14.15
N MET A 64 5.24 3.24 -13.78
CA MET A 64 6.33 3.47 -12.85
C MET A 64 7.40 4.41 -13.44
N ASN A 65 7.65 4.32 -14.76
CA ASN A 65 8.62 5.16 -15.46
C ASN A 65 8.25 6.66 -15.48
N LYS A 66 6.99 7.01 -15.20
CA LYS A 66 6.54 8.41 -15.09
C LYS A 66 7.18 9.12 -13.89
N PHE A 67 7.49 8.39 -12.83
CA PHE A 67 8.04 8.94 -11.60
C PHE A 67 9.57 9.06 -11.69
N LYS A 68 10.09 10.23 -11.30
CA LYS A 68 11.55 10.47 -11.24
C LYS A 68 12.07 10.20 -9.84
N ASN A 69 13.28 9.63 -9.74
CA ASN A 69 13.98 9.39 -8.47
C ASN A 69 13.18 8.56 -7.45
N VAL A 70 12.48 7.53 -7.93
CA VAL A 70 11.68 6.63 -7.08
C VAL A 70 12.59 5.84 -6.14
N ASP A 71 12.44 6.06 -4.83
CA ASP A 71 13.13 5.30 -3.79
C ASP A 71 12.43 3.96 -3.50
N LEU A 72 12.32 3.11 -4.53
CA LEU A 72 11.79 1.75 -4.46
C LEU A 72 12.72 0.76 -5.17
N PRO A 73 12.74 -0.52 -4.76
CA PRO A 73 13.60 -1.53 -5.37
C PRO A 73 13.04 -2.03 -6.72
N ILE A 74 12.93 -1.14 -7.70
CA ILE A 74 12.42 -1.44 -9.05
C ILE A 74 13.27 -2.55 -9.72
N GLY A 75 12.60 -3.47 -10.40
CA GLY A 75 13.22 -4.66 -11.02
C GLY A 75 13.58 -5.77 -10.04
N LYS A 76 13.54 -5.53 -8.72
CA LYS A 76 13.93 -6.50 -7.70
C LYS A 76 12.72 -7.20 -7.08
N TYR A 77 12.92 -8.43 -6.62
CA TYR A 77 11.88 -9.21 -5.94
C TYR A 77 11.35 -8.52 -4.67
N GLN A 78 12.19 -7.74 -4.00
CA GLN A 78 11.83 -6.98 -2.79
C GLN A 78 10.66 -6.00 -3.01
N LEU A 79 10.39 -5.58 -4.26
CA LEU A 79 9.25 -4.73 -4.57
C LEU A 79 7.91 -5.40 -4.23
N SER A 80 7.85 -6.74 -4.29
CA SER A 80 6.66 -7.50 -3.91
C SER A 80 6.23 -7.28 -2.45
N ILE A 81 7.15 -6.90 -1.57
CA ILE A 81 6.85 -6.66 -0.15
C ILE A 81 6.04 -5.35 0.01
N PHE A 82 6.26 -4.37 -0.87
CA PHE A 82 5.45 -3.14 -0.91
C PHE A 82 4.05 -3.43 -1.47
N LYS A 83 3.98 -4.26 -2.53
CA LYS A 83 2.69 -4.76 -3.05
C LYS A 83 1.89 -5.48 -1.97
N TYR A 84 2.56 -6.33 -1.17
CA TYR A 84 1.95 -7.03 -0.05
C TYR A 84 1.40 -6.05 1.00
N ALA A 85 2.17 -5.02 1.35
CA ALA A 85 1.72 -3.99 2.28
C ALA A 85 0.49 -3.23 1.77
N LEU A 86 0.49 -2.82 0.50
CA LEU A 86 -0.66 -2.17 -0.15
C LEU A 86 -1.89 -3.08 -0.16
N ASN A 87 -1.71 -4.37 -0.47
CA ASN A 87 -2.81 -5.33 -0.45
C ASN A 87 -3.38 -5.55 0.96
N LYS A 88 -2.53 -5.53 2.00
CA LYS A 88 -3.01 -5.59 3.39
C LYS A 88 -3.80 -4.34 3.77
N TYR A 89 -3.39 -3.17 3.29
CA TYR A 89 -4.15 -1.94 3.51
C TYR A 89 -5.49 -1.95 2.78
N LYS A 90 -5.54 -2.51 1.56
CA LYS A 90 -6.78 -2.74 0.81
C LYS A 90 -7.77 -3.61 1.60
N GLN A 91 -7.30 -4.73 2.15
CA GLN A 91 -8.12 -5.62 2.99
C GLN A 91 -8.70 -4.87 4.20
N PHE A 92 -7.90 -4.03 4.86
CA PHE A 92 -8.38 -3.19 5.95
C PHE A 92 -9.54 -2.29 5.53
N ILE A 93 -9.43 -1.61 4.38
CA ILE A 93 -10.50 -0.71 3.92
C ILE A 93 -11.76 -1.52 3.55
N GLU A 94 -11.60 -2.65 2.88
CA GLU A 94 -12.71 -3.52 2.46
C GLU A 94 -13.45 -4.10 3.68
N ASP A 95 -12.73 -4.59 4.68
CA ASP A 95 -13.30 -5.08 5.93
C ASP A 95 -14.10 -3.98 6.64
N GLU A 96 -13.58 -2.75 6.68
CA GLU A 96 -14.28 -1.63 7.31
C GLU A 96 -15.58 -1.27 6.58
N ILE A 97 -15.59 -1.33 5.25
CA ILE A 97 -16.80 -1.12 4.45
C ILE A 97 -17.82 -2.21 4.75
N THR A 98 -17.41 -3.48 4.78
CA THR A 98 -18.33 -4.60 5.07
C THR A 98 -18.84 -4.63 6.52
N SER A 99 -18.10 -4.01 7.46
CA SER A 99 -18.45 -4.01 8.89
C SER A 99 -19.36 -2.84 9.29
N LYS A 100 -19.60 -1.86 8.42
CA LYS A 100 -20.57 -0.79 8.65
C LYS A 100 -21.86 -1.15 7.91
N PRO A 101 -22.92 -1.62 8.60
CA PRO A 101 -24.23 -1.70 7.98
C PRO A 101 -24.68 -0.27 7.64
N GLU A 102 -25.28 -0.12 6.46
CA GLU A 102 -25.99 1.11 6.03
C GLU A 102 -27.09 1.51 7.03
#